data_AF-A0A2E9LFA6-F1
#
_entry.id   AF-A0A2E9LFA6-F1
#
_cell.length_a   1.000
_cell.length_b   1.000
_cell.length_c   1.000
_cell.angle_alpha   90.00
_cell.angle_beta   90.00
_cell.angle_gamma   90.00
#
_symmetry.space_group_name_H-M   'P 1'
#
loop_
_entity.id
_entity.type
_entity.pdbx_description
1 polymer ?
#
loop_
_entity_poly.entity_id
_entity_poly.type
_entity_poly.pdbx_seq_one_letter_code
_entity_poly.pdbx_strand_id
1 'polypeptide(L)'
;MRNEQDVISEKFNELRSLISNYARQEIRDPLTALVKWLSLGLLGMLFLLVGILFAALGLLRLLQNELTLFDSTLSFLPYILVFATLLILIAVSIKALRRHA
;
A
#
# COMPACT_ATOMS: atom_id res chain seq x y z
N MET A 1 42.67 -40.30 -19.32
CA MET A 1 42.34 -39.21 -20.26
C MET A 1 40.88 -38.88 -20.02
N ARG A 2 40.57 -37.64 -19.60
CA ARG A 2 39.19 -37.23 -19.31
C ARG A 2 38.41 -37.21 -20.62
N ASN A 3 37.29 -37.92 -20.70
CA ASN A 3 36.49 -38.00 -21.91
C ASN A 3 35.97 -36.60 -22.26
N GLU A 4 35.95 -36.23 -23.53
CA GLU A 4 35.47 -34.91 -23.98
C GLU A 4 34.03 -34.63 -23.51
N GLN A 5 33.22 -35.68 -23.35
CA GLN A 5 31.85 -35.58 -22.81
C GLN A 5 31.79 -35.11 -21.35
N ASP A 6 32.76 -35.51 -20.50
CA ASP A 6 32.81 -35.08 -19.11
C ASP A 6 33.14 -33.58 -19.01
N VAL A 7 34.04 -33.11 -19.88
CA VAL A 7 34.44 -31.69 -19.96
C VAL A 7 33.28 -30.80 -20.42
N ILE A 8 32.47 -31.28 -21.38
CA ILE A 8 31.31 -30.53 -21.88
C ILE A 8 30.21 -30.45 -20.82
N SER A 9 29.93 -31.54 -20.10
CA SER A 9 28.95 -31.53 -19.00
C SER A 9 29.38 -30.62 -17.84
N GLU A 10 30.66 -30.61 -17.50
CA GLU A 10 31.23 -29.74 -16.46
C GLU A 10 31.06 -28.25 -16.85
N LYS A 11 31.41 -27.89 -18.09
CA LYS A 11 31.23 -26.52 -18.60
C LYS A 11 29.77 -26.09 -18.68
N PHE A 12 28.85 -27.00 -19.04
CA PHE A 12 27.42 -26.70 -19.06
C PHE A 12 26.88 -26.40 -17.66
N ASN A 13 27.29 -27.21 -16.67
CA ASN A 13 26.92 -26.99 -15.27
C ASN A 13 27.51 -25.68 -14.72
N GLU A 14 28.75 -25.34 -15.08
CA GLU A 14 29.36 -24.05 -14.75
C GLU A 14 28.56 -22.89 -15.33
N LEU A 15 28.26 -22.91 -16.64
CA LEU A 15 27.44 -21.86 -17.28
C LEU A 15 26.08 -21.70 -16.60
N ARG A 16 25.41 -22.81 -16.32
CA ARG A 16 24.11 -22.81 -15.64
C ARG A 16 24.21 -22.19 -14.25
N SER A 17 25.26 -22.52 -13.49
CA SER A 17 25.49 -21.93 -12.17
C SER A 17 25.75 -20.43 -12.25
N LEU A 18 26.53 -19.98 -13.24
CA LEU A 18 26.86 -18.58 -13.46
C LEU A 18 25.62 -17.75 -13.80
N ILE A 19 24.78 -18.25 -14.71
CA ILE A 19 23.52 -17.60 -15.08
C ILE A 19 22.58 -17.52 -13.87
N SER A 20 22.45 -18.62 -13.12
CA SER A 20 21.60 -18.63 -11.93
C SER A 20 22.08 -17.66 -10.84
N ASN A 21 23.39 -17.56 -10.64
CA ASN A 21 23.98 -16.67 -9.66
C ASN A 21 23.83 -15.21 -10.09
N TYR A 22 24.07 -14.90 -11.38
CA TYR A 22 23.85 -13.57 -11.94
C TYR A 22 22.41 -13.11 -11.78
N ALA A 23 21.44 -13.96 -12.13
CA ALA A 23 20.02 -13.65 -11.96
C ALA A 23 19.66 -13.36 -10.49
N ARG A 24 20.22 -14.13 -9.54
CA ARG A 24 20.04 -13.87 -8.10
C ARG A 24 20.68 -12.55 -7.65
N GLN A 25 21.76 -12.13 -8.29
CA GLN A 25 22.49 -10.91 -7.97
C GLN A 25 21.72 -9.69 -8.49
N GLU A 26 21.29 -9.75 -9.75
CA GLU A 26 20.52 -8.69 -10.41
C GLU A 26 19.16 -8.45 -9.74
N ILE A 27 18.55 -9.48 -9.13
CA ILE A 27 17.23 -9.37 -8.46
C ILE A 27 17.34 -8.84 -7.01
N ARG A 28 18.49 -8.98 -6.34
CA ARG A 28 18.63 -8.62 -4.92
C ARG A 28 18.46 -7.12 -4.65
N ASP A 29 19.10 -6.31 -5.47
CA ASP A 29 19.05 -4.84 -5.35
C ASP A 29 17.63 -4.30 -5.61
N PRO A 30 16.94 -4.65 -6.71
CA PRO A 30 15.57 -4.17 -6.95
C PRO A 30 14.58 -4.72 -5.92
N LEU A 31 14.75 -5.95 -5.42
CA LEU A 31 13.87 -6.51 -4.39
C LEU A 31 14.00 -5.74 -3.07
N THR A 32 15.22 -5.42 -2.66
CA THR A 32 15.48 -4.67 -1.42
C THR A 32 14.92 -3.24 -1.52
N ALA A 33 15.10 -2.60 -2.68
CA ALA A 33 14.50 -1.29 -2.95
C ALA A 33 12.96 -1.36 -2.87
N LEU A 34 12.35 -2.36 -3.51
CA LEU A 34 10.90 -2.56 -3.48
C LEU A 34 10.38 -2.77 -2.05
N VAL A 35 11.03 -3.61 -1.25
CA VAL A 35 10.66 -3.85 0.15
C VAL A 35 10.75 -2.56 0.98
N LYS A 36 11.76 -1.73 0.74
CA LYS A 36 11.89 -0.44 1.43
C LYS A 36 10.73 0.52 1.08
N TRP A 37 10.40 0.66 -0.19
CA TRP A 37 9.28 1.52 -0.61
C TRP A 37 7.93 0.96 -0.16
N LEU A 38 7.73 -0.35 -0.25
CA LEU A 38 6.51 -1.01 0.19
C LEU A 38 6.30 -0.86 1.69
N SER A 39 7.33 -1.05 2.50
CA SER A 39 7.23 -0.90 3.96
C SER A 39 6.91 0.53 4.38
N LEU A 40 7.51 1.54 3.71
CA LEU A 40 7.15 2.94 3.90
C LEU A 40 5.68 3.21 3.51
N GLY A 41 5.23 2.66 2.39
CA GLY A 41 3.83 2.75 1.96
C GLY A 41 2.87 2.11 2.96
N LEU A 42 3.22 0.94 3.49
CA LEU A 42 2.40 0.20 4.46
C LEU A 42 2.29 0.97 5.79
N LEU A 43 3.40 1.55 6.26
CA LEU A 43 3.41 2.38 7.46
C LEU A 43 2.57 3.65 7.27
N GLY A 44 2.69 4.29 6.11
CA GLY A 44 1.85 5.43 5.74
C GLY A 44 0.37 5.07 5.71
N MET A 45 0.01 3.92 5.14
CA MET A 45 -1.36 3.42 5.09
C MET A 45 -1.93 3.20 6.50
N LEU A 46 -1.16 2.62 7.42
CA LEU A 46 -1.57 2.44 8.81
C LEU A 46 -1.88 3.78 9.48
N PHE A 47 -0.98 4.76 9.34
CA PHE A 47 -1.17 6.09 9.91
C PHE A 47 -2.39 6.81 9.33
N LEU A 48 -2.59 6.73 8.00
CA LEU A 48 -3.74 7.31 7.33
C LEU A 48 -5.05 6.66 7.78
N LEU A 49 -5.08 5.33 7.89
CA LEU A 49 -6.26 4.59 8.35
C LEU A 49 -6.67 5.04 9.75
N VAL A 50 -5.72 5.08 10.69
CA VAL A 50 -5.98 5.51 12.06
C VAL A 50 -6.42 6.98 12.10
N GLY A 51 -5.72 7.86 11.37
CA GLY A 51 -6.06 9.29 11.31
C GLY A 51 -7.46 9.55 10.77
N ILE A 52 -7.86 8.85 9.71
CA ILE A 52 -9.20 8.99 9.12
C ILE A 52 -10.29 8.48 10.07
N LEU A 53 -10.05 7.38 10.78
CA LEU A 53 -11.00 6.88 11.79
C LEU A 53 -11.20 7.90 12.92
N PHE A 54 -10.11 8.43 13.47
CA PHE A 54 -10.20 9.45 14.52
C PHE A 54 -10.85 10.74 14.02
N ALA A 55 -10.54 11.19 12.81
CA ALA A 55 -11.18 12.35 12.20
C ALA A 55 -12.69 12.14 11.99
N ALA A 56 -13.10 10.97 11.52
CA ALA A 56 -14.50 10.63 11.33
C ALA A 56 -15.27 10.61 12.67
N LEU A 57 -14.70 9.98 13.70
CA LEU A 57 -15.29 9.95 15.04
C LEU A 57 -15.34 11.35 15.66
N GLY A 58 -14.28 12.15 15.49
CA GLY A 58 -14.22 13.52 15.97
C GLY A 58 -15.26 14.42 15.30
N LEU A 59 -15.39 14.34 13.97
CA LEU A 59 -16.42 15.07 13.23
C LEU A 59 -17.83 14.65 13.63
N LEU A 60 -18.07 13.35 13.77
CA LEU A 60 -19.37 12.84 14.21
C LEU A 60 -19.71 13.38 15.60
N ARG A 61 -18.74 13.37 16.51
CA ARG A 61 -18.92 13.87 17.88
C ARG A 61 -19.12 15.37 17.91
N LEU A 62 -18.41 16.15 17.11
CA LEU A 62 -18.63 17.60 17.01
C LEU A 62 -20.04 17.91 16.50
N LEU A 63 -20.50 17.23 15.45
CA LEU A 63 -21.85 17.42 14.92
C LEU A 63 -22.95 17.00 15.90
N GLN A 64 -22.73 15.96 16.70
CA GLN A 64 -23.71 15.49 17.68
C GLN A 64 -23.70 16.31 18.97
N ASN A 65 -22.53 16.77 19.43
CA ASN A 65 -22.38 17.42 20.74
C ASN A 65 -22.67 18.93 20.71
N GLU A 66 -22.32 19.63 19.63
CA GLU A 66 -22.46 21.08 19.54
C GLU A 66 -23.77 21.52 18.88
N LEU A 67 -24.40 20.65 18.08
CA LEU A 67 -25.61 20.97 17.34
C LEU A 67 -26.81 20.21 17.93
N THR A 68 -27.40 20.79 18.98
CA THR A 68 -28.63 20.31 19.65
C THR A 68 -29.85 20.24 18.71
N LEU A 69 -29.74 20.76 17.49
CA LEU A 69 -30.73 20.63 16.41
C LEU A 69 -30.93 19.17 15.96
N PHE A 70 -30.00 18.27 16.26
CA PHE A 70 -30.04 16.86 15.85
C PHE A 70 -30.58 15.89 16.91
N ASP A 71 -30.99 16.35 18.08
CA ASP A 71 -31.34 15.47 19.20
C ASP A 71 -32.70 14.74 19.07
N SER A 72 -33.64 15.22 18.24
CA SER A 72 -35.00 14.64 18.17
C SER A 72 -35.28 13.83 16.90
N THR A 73 -35.63 14.48 15.78
CA THR A 73 -36.07 13.81 14.54
C THR A 73 -34.94 13.67 13.51
N LEU A 74 -33.88 14.48 13.64
CA LEU A 74 -32.78 14.56 12.67
C LEU A 74 -31.49 13.89 13.14
N SER A 75 -31.56 12.98 14.11
CA SER A 75 -30.41 12.28 14.68
C SER A 75 -29.63 11.42 13.67
N PHE A 76 -30.25 11.08 12.53
CA PHE A 76 -29.60 10.38 11.42
C PHE A 76 -28.74 11.29 10.53
N LEU A 77 -28.97 12.61 10.53
CA LEU A 77 -28.31 13.55 9.62
C LEU A 77 -26.79 13.68 9.85
N PRO A 78 -26.28 13.69 11.10
CA PRO A 78 -24.84 13.67 11.37
C PRO A 78 -24.12 12.48 10.73
N TYR A 79 -24.73 11.31 10.73
CA TYR A 79 -24.15 10.11 10.12
C TYR A 79 -24.07 10.22 8.59
N ILE A 80 -25.12 10.77 7.95
CA ILE A 80 -25.12 11.02 6.50
C ILE A 80 -24.04 12.04 6.13
N LEU A 81 -23.85 13.10 6.92
CA LEU A 81 -22.83 14.10 6.69
C LEU A 81 -21.41 13.52 6.78
N VAL A 82 -21.12 12.77 7.85
CA VAL A 82 -19.81 12.10 8.00
C VAL A 82 -19.57 11.10 6.89
N PHE A 83 -20.61 10.34 6.49
CA PHE A 83 -20.53 9.42 5.36
C PHE A 83 -20.24 10.16 4.04
N ALA A 84 -20.91 11.28 3.79
CA ALA A 84 -20.65 12.11 2.62
C ALA A 84 -19.22 12.69 2.63
N THR A 85 -18.71 13.12 3.78
CA THR A 85 -17.31 13.56 3.93
C THR A 85 -16.34 12.44 3.57
N LEU A 86 -16.58 11.21 4.02
CA LEU A 86 -15.75 10.04 3.67
C LEU A 86 -15.81 9.74 2.16
N LEU A 87 -16.98 9.84 1.53
CA LEU A 87 -17.11 9.67 0.07
C LEU A 87 -16.33 10.74 -0.71
N ILE A 88 -16.38 11.99 -0.28
CA ILE A 88 -15.60 13.08 -0.88
C ILE A 88 -14.10 12.79 -0.74
N LEU A 89 -13.67 12.33 0.44
CA LEU A 89 -12.28 12.00 0.70
C LEU A 89 -11.80 10.86 -0.23
N ILE A 90 -12.61 9.80 -0.39
CA ILE A 90 -12.33 8.72 -1.36
C ILE A 90 -12.23 9.26 -2.78
N ALA A 91 -13.18 10.11 -3.21
CA ALA A 91 -13.18 10.68 -4.55
C ALA A 91 -11.92 11.53 -4.81
N VAL A 92 -11.50 12.33 -3.82
CA VAL A 92 -10.27 13.11 -3.88
C VAL A 92 -9.04 12.19 -3.93
N SER A 93 -8.98 11.15 -3.10
CA SER A 93 -7.88 10.18 -3.13
C SER A 93 -7.76 9.47 -4.48
N ILE A 94 -8.88 9.04 -5.09
CA ILE A 94 -8.89 8.44 -6.42
C ILE A 94 -8.41 9.44 -7.48
N LYS A 95 -8.89 10.68 -7.41
CA LYS A 95 -8.47 11.74 -8.33
C LYS A 95 -6.98 12.06 -8.19
N ALA A 96 -6.46 12.08 -6.97
CA ALA A 96 -5.03 12.28 -6.70
C ALA A 96 -4.20 11.13 -7.26
N LEU A 97 -4.63 9.89 -7.08
CA LEU A 97 -3.95 8.72 -7.64
C LEU A 97 -3.89 8.77 -9.18
N ARG A 98 -5.02 9.11 -9.82
CA ARG A 98 -5.11 9.25 -11.28
C ARG A 98 -4.29 10.42 -11.85
N ARG A 99 -3.91 11.40 -11.04
CA ARG A 99 -3.11 12.54 -11.49
C ARG A 99 -1.63 12.19 -11.64
N HIS A 100 -1.18 11.17 -10.91
CA HIS A 100 0.23 10.76 -10.83
C HIS A 100 0.51 9.40 -11.50
N ALA A 101 -0.52 8.73 -12.01
CA ALA A 101 -0.41 7.57 -12.89
C ALA A 101 -0.42 8.03 -14.35
#